data_AF-V4TWI5-F1
#
_entry.id   AF-V4TWI5-F1
#
_cell.length_a   1.000
_cell.length_b   1.000
_cell.length_c   1.000
_cell.angle_alpha   90.00
_cell.angle_beta   90.00
_cell.angle_gamma   90.00
#
_symmetry.space_group_name_H-M   'P 1'
#
loop_
_entity.id
_entity.type
_entity.pdbx_description
1 polymer ?
#
loop_
_entity_poly.entity_id
_entity_poly.type
_entity_poly.pdbx_seq_one_letter_code
_entity_poly.pdbx_strand_id
1 'polypeptide(L)'
;MRRVQHVLKTVSAVDSGVEVSITEPEDLITVKDAKIVVESQDEDKIQVRVDLTGDATQRVFDKVLTNLARSAPPIPGFRREKGGKTTKVPRDFLIQILGEERVTKFVVQEIVSSTLTDYTKKEGLNVKDKKVTTTQKAEELRKSFYPGNEFGFSAVLELEKSEVEESETETSSSSSSDEENDEVPVS
;
A
#
# COMPACT_ATOMS: atom_id res chain seq x y z
N MET A 1 -15.51 73.14 -6.50
CA MET A 1 -16.26 71.88 -6.64
C MET A 1 -15.42 70.89 -7.44
N ARG A 2 -15.04 69.75 -6.87
CA ARG A 2 -14.64 68.50 -7.55
C ARG A 2 -14.59 67.40 -6.48
N ARG A 3 -15.58 66.51 -6.47
CA ARG A 3 -15.62 65.32 -5.61
C ARG A 3 -14.79 64.23 -6.27
N VAL A 4 -13.80 63.68 -5.56
CA VAL A 4 -13.09 62.48 -5.98
C VAL A 4 -13.78 61.30 -5.29
N GLN A 5 -14.60 60.56 -6.03
CA GLN A 5 -15.19 59.32 -5.56
C GLN A 5 -14.17 58.20 -5.76
N HIS A 6 -13.61 57.68 -4.68
CA HIS A 6 -12.86 56.43 -4.73
C HIS A 6 -13.85 55.26 -4.70
N VAL A 7 -14.07 54.67 -5.86
CA VAL A 7 -14.75 53.38 -6.02
C VAL A 7 -13.85 52.32 -5.40
N LEU A 8 -14.26 51.73 -4.28
CA LEU A 8 -13.64 50.54 -3.72
C LEU A 8 -13.98 49.36 -4.65
N LYS A 9 -13.00 48.91 -5.44
CA LYS A 9 -13.08 47.61 -6.11
C LYS A 9 -12.87 46.53 -5.04
N THR A 10 -13.95 45.87 -4.66
CA THR A 10 -13.90 44.58 -3.97
C THR A 10 -13.35 43.55 -4.92
N VAL A 11 -12.17 43.01 -4.63
CA VAL A 11 -11.61 41.86 -5.35
C VAL A 11 -12.21 40.62 -4.71
N SER A 12 -13.19 40.01 -5.38
CA SER A 12 -13.64 38.65 -5.08
C SER A 12 -12.62 37.68 -5.66
N ALA A 13 -11.84 37.01 -4.82
CA ALA A 13 -11.12 35.80 -5.20
C ALA A 13 -11.97 34.59 -4.76
N VAL A 14 -12.89 34.22 -5.64
CA VAL A 14 -13.29 32.83 -5.85
C VAL A 14 -12.25 32.23 -6.82
N ASP A 15 -12.17 30.90 -6.85
CA ASP A 15 -11.28 30.08 -7.68
C ASP A 15 -9.95 29.75 -6.96
N SER A 16 -9.50 28.50 -6.88
CA SER A 16 -9.99 27.20 -7.32
C SER A 16 -9.07 26.19 -6.64
N GLY A 17 -9.54 24.95 -6.52
CA GLY A 17 -8.68 23.79 -6.61
C GLY A 17 -7.58 23.66 -5.56
N VAL A 18 -7.79 22.75 -4.61
CA VAL A 18 -6.66 22.03 -4.00
C VAL A 18 -6.01 21.21 -5.12
N GLU A 19 -5.17 21.88 -5.91
CA GLU A 19 -4.25 21.25 -6.83
C GLU A 19 -3.09 20.78 -5.96
N VAL A 20 -3.20 19.54 -5.48
CA VAL A 20 -2.05 18.83 -4.93
C VAL A 20 -1.10 18.63 -6.10
N SER A 21 -0.15 19.54 -6.24
CA SER A 21 1.01 19.34 -7.09
C SER A 21 1.72 18.07 -6.60
N ILE A 22 1.49 16.97 -7.31
CA ILE A 22 2.33 15.77 -7.26
C ILE A 22 3.63 16.16 -7.96
N THR A 23 4.42 16.99 -7.29
CA THR A 23 5.82 17.21 -7.65
C THR A 23 6.65 16.25 -6.82
N GLU A 24 7.45 15.47 -7.53
CA GLU A 24 8.49 14.53 -7.08
C GLU A 24 8.06 13.05 -6.94
N PRO A 25 8.50 12.17 -7.85
CA PRO A 25 8.33 10.71 -7.73
C PRO A 25 9.21 10.08 -6.63
N GLU A 26 9.93 10.88 -5.84
CA GLU A 26 10.90 10.42 -4.84
C GLU A 26 10.28 10.18 -3.45
N ASP A 27 9.06 10.69 -3.20
CA ASP A 27 8.37 10.59 -1.89
C ASP A 27 7.41 9.39 -1.79
N LEU A 28 7.32 8.54 -2.83
CA LEU A 28 6.69 7.23 -2.69
C LEU A 28 7.52 6.41 -1.70
N ILE A 29 6.87 5.92 -0.65
CA ILE A 29 7.52 5.15 0.41
C ILE A 29 7.87 3.78 -0.16
N THR A 30 8.99 3.71 -0.89
CA THR A 30 9.53 2.44 -1.40
C THR A 30 9.98 1.61 -0.21
N VAL A 31 9.33 0.46 -0.01
CA VAL A 31 9.69 -0.47 1.04
C VAL A 31 10.85 -1.32 0.52
N LYS A 32 12.04 -0.70 0.43
CA LYS A 32 13.25 -1.32 -0.14
C LYS A 32 13.69 -2.60 0.59
N ASP A 33 13.25 -2.75 1.85
CA ASP A 33 13.66 -3.83 2.75
C ASP A 33 12.54 -4.86 2.98
N ALA A 34 11.50 -4.90 2.12
CA ALA A 34 10.43 -5.89 2.22
C ALA A 34 10.90 -7.25 1.69
N LYS A 35 10.81 -8.28 2.52
CA LYS A 35 10.99 -9.67 2.09
C LYS A 35 9.65 -10.18 1.57
N ILE A 36 9.59 -10.48 0.29
CA ILE A 36 8.38 -10.97 -0.38
C ILE A 36 8.59 -12.44 -0.71
N VAL A 37 7.66 -13.29 -0.27
CA VAL A 37 7.65 -14.74 -0.50
C VAL A 37 6.35 -15.11 -1.19
N VAL A 38 6.42 -15.79 -2.33
CA VAL A 38 5.24 -16.35 -3.00
C VAL A 38 4.88 -17.65 -2.30
N GLU A 39 3.68 -17.73 -1.72
CA GLU A 39 3.20 -18.92 -1.01
C GLU A 39 2.50 -19.90 -1.98
N SER A 40 1.74 -19.37 -2.93
CA SER A 40 1.12 -20.16 -3.99
C SER A 40 0.93 -19.33 -5.26
N GLN A 41 0.95 -20.02 -6.40
CA GLN A 41 0.68 -19.45 -7.70
C GLN A 41 -0.26 -20.41 -8.44
N ASP A 42 -1.51 -19.98 -8.59
CA ASP A 42 -2.54 -20.61 -9.40
C ASP A 42 -2.63 -19.90 -10.75
N GLU A 43 -3.38 -20.49 -11.70
CA GLU A 43 -3.58 -19.94 -13.05
C GLU A 43 -4.06 -18.47 -13.05
N ASP A 44 -4.88 -18.10 -12.07
CA ASP A 44 -5.53 -16.79 -11.98
C ASP A 44 -5.19 -16.01 -10.71
N LYS A 45 -4.47 -16.62 -9.76
CA LYS A 45 -4.27 -16.07 -8.42
C LYS A 45 -2.86 -16.29 -7.93
N ILE A 46 -2.25 -15.25 -7.37
CA ILE A 46 -0.95 -15.36 -6.71
C ILE A 46 -1.14 -14.98 -5.25
N GLN A 47 -0.80 -15.89 -4.34
CA GLN A 47 -0.73 -15.61 -2.92
C GLN A 47 0.71 -15.23 -2.55
N VAL A 48 0.83 -14.03 -1.99
CA VAL A 48 2.11 -13.44 -1.62
C VAL A 48 2.09 -13.11 -0.14
N ARG A 49 3.16 -13.49 0.56
CA ARG A 49 3.45 -13.08 1.92
C ARG A 49 4.56 -12.02 1.91
N VAL A 50 4.31 -10.95 2.63
CA VAL A 50 5.25 -9.85 2.81
C VAL A 50 5.66 -9.81 4.26
N ASP A 51 6.97 -9.86 4.53
CA ASP A 51 7.55 -9.69 5.85
C ASP A 51 8.48 -8.46 5.85
N LEU A 52 8.27 -7.56 6.82
CA LEU A 52 9.04 -6.32 7.00
C LEU A 52 9.83 -6.36 8.32
N THR A 53 11.04 -5.82 8.27
CA THR A 53 11.87 -5.62 9.46
C THR A 53 11.39 -4.42 10.28
N GLY A 54 11.73 -4.40 11.58
CA GLY A 54 11.40 -3.28 12.47
C GLY A 54 11.94 -1.92 12.02
N ASP A 55 13.14 -1.90 11.44
CA ASP A 55 13.72 -0.67 10.89
C ASP A 55 12.90 -0.13 9.72
N ALA A 56 12.37 -1.02 8.87
CA ALA A 56 11.53 -0.64 7.74
C ALA A 56 10.19 -0.07 8.24
N THR A 57 9.51 -0.74 9.18
CA THR A 57 8.23 -0.28 9.73
C THR A 57 8.36 1.08 10.42
N GLN A 58 9.44 1.30 11.17
CA GLN A 58 9.73 2.58 11.81
C GLN A 58 9.93 3.71 10.79
N ARG A 59 10.69 3.46 9.71
CA ARG A 59 10.90 4.46 8.65
C ARG A 59 9.61 4.84 7.95
N VAL A 60 8.76 3.86 7.62
CA VAL A 60 7.45 4.14 7.01
C VAL A 60 6.58 4.95 7.97
N PHE A 61 6.55 4.57 9.25
CA PHE A 61 5.82 5.29 10.28
C PHE A 61 6.27 6.76 10.38
N ASP A 62 7.57 7.03 10.49
CA ASP A 62 8.11 8.39 10.61
C ASP A 62 7.79 9.25 9.37
N LYS A 63 7.84 8.66 8.16
CA LYS A 63 7.48 9.35 6.92
C LYS A 63 5.99 9.70 6.87
N VAL A 64 5.13 8.72 7.16
CA VAL A 64 3.67 8.92 7.19
C VAL A 64 3.31 9.96 8.25
N LEU A 65 3.87 9.86 9.46
CA LEU A 65 3.67 10.85 10.52
C LEU A 65 4.07 12.26 10.07
N THR A 66 5.22 12.40 9.39
CA THR A 66 5.69 13.67 8.84
C THR A 66 4.74 14.21 7.75
N ASN A 67 4.24 13.35 6.87
CA ASN A 67 3.31 13.73 5.80
C ASN A 67 1.95 14.16 6.35
N LEU A 68 1.43 13.45 7.37
CA LEU A 68 0.22 13.87 8.08
C LEU A 68 0.45 15.20 8.82
N ALA A 69 1.61 15.40 9.45
CA ALA A 69 1.94 16.65 10.13
C ALA A 69 2.03 17.86 9.16
N ARG A 70 2.53 17.65 7.94
CA ARG A 70 2.60 18.70 6.90
C ARG A 70 1.21 19.15 6.42
N SER A 71 0.28 18.22 6.33
CA SER A 71 -1.11 18.46 5.88
C SER A 71 -2.03 18.93 7.02
N ALA A 72 -1.62 18.75 8.28
CA ALA A 72 -2.36 19.21 9.44
C ALA A 72 -2.40 20.75 9.55
N PRO A 73 -3.45 21.30 10.19
CA PRO A 73 -3.51 22.72 10.52
C PRO A 73 -2.35 23.14 11.44
N PRO A 74 -2.04 24.44 11.54
CA PRO A 74 -0.99 24.94 12.41
C PRO A 74 -1.18 24.47 13.86
N ILE A 75 -0.14 23.86 14.40
CA ILE A 75 -0.17 23.29 15.75
C ILE A 75 0.01 24.42 16.77
N PRO A 76 -0.89 24.58 17.76
CA PRO A 76 -0.76 25.60 18.79
C PRO A 76 0.58 25.52 19.51
N GLY A 77 1.23 26.67 19.73
CA GLY A 77 2.56 26.73 20.38
C GLY A 77 3.74 26.34 19.47
N PHE A 78 3.48 25.81 18.27
CA PHE A 78 4.52 25.42 17.33
C PHE A 78 4.40 26.19 16.01
N ARG A 79 5.38 27.06 15.76
CA ARG A 79 5.45 27.82 14.51
C ARG A 79 5.94 26.93 13.37
N ARG A 80 5.23 26.89 12.24
CA ARG A 80 5.69 26.25 11.00
C ARG A 80 6.93 26.97 10.46
N GLU A 81 7.92 26.21 10.03
CA GLU A 81 9.04 26.79 9.27
C GLU A 81 8.59 27.14 7.86
N LYS A 82 9.31 28.07 7.20
CA LYS A 82 9.05 28.41 5.79
C LYS A 82 9.10 27.11 4.96
N GLY A 83 8.04 26.82 4.20
CA GLY A 83 7.88 25.56 3.48
C GLY A 83 7.03 24.50 4.19
N GLY A 84 6.31 24.87 5.26
CA GLY A 84 5.26 24.03 5.84
C GLY A 84 5.75 22.86 6.69
N LYS A 85 7.06 22.73 6.90
CA LYS A 85 7.67 21.69 7.75
C LYS A 85 7.44 22.01 9.23
N THR A 86 7.02 21.01 10.00
CA THR A 86 6.80 21.05 11.45
C THR A 86 8.01 20.52 12.22
N THR A 87 9.22 20.94 11.84
CA THR A 87 10.52 20.39 12.33
C THR A 87 10.75 20.50 13.84
N LYS A 88 10.02 21.37 14.53
CA LYS A 88 10.18 21.62 15.98
C LYS A 88 9.14 20.94 16.86
N VAL A 89 8.25 20.13 16.30
CA VAL A 89 7.20 19.46 17.06
C VAL A 89 7.70 18.08 17.49
N PRO A 90 7.64 17.73 18.79
CA PRO A 90 7.94 16.38 19.25
C PRO A 90 7.05 15.33 18.58
N ARG A 91 7.60 14.15 18.27
CA ARG A 91 6.88 13.05 17.60
C ARG A 91 5.65 12.62 18.39
N ASP A 92 5.79 12.44 19.70
CA ASP A 92 4.70 12.03 20.59
C ASP A 92 3.54 13.03 20.56
N PHE A 93 3.85 14.32 20.43
CA PHE A 93 2.83 15.36 20.34
C PHE A 93 2.12 15.37 18.98
N LEU A 94 2.84 15.07 17.89
CA LEU A 94 2.22 14.86 16.58
C LEU A 94 1.25 13.69 16.62
N ILE A 95 1.66 12.58 17.23
CA ILE A 95 0.85 11.39 17.41
C ILE A 95 -0.43 11.73 18.21
N GLN A 96 -0.30 12.49 19.29
CA GLN A 96 -1.43 12.91 20.12
C GLN A 96 -2.45 13.78 19.36
N ILE A 97 -1.99 14.74 18.55
CA ILE A 97 -2.87 15.65 17.80
C ILE A 97 -3.48 14.99 16.57
N LEU A 98 -2.71 14.17 15.87
CA LEU A 98 -3.17 13.47 14.66
C LEU A 98 -4.04 12.26 15.00
N GLY A 99 -3.81 11.68 16.19
CA GLY A 99 -4.43 10.46 16.67
C GLY A 99 -3.64 9.21 16.26
N GLU A 100 -3.21 8.43 17.25
CA GLU A 100 -2.50 7.14 17.05
C GLU A 100 -3.22 6.24 16.06
N GLU A 101 -4.52 6.05 16.28
CA GLU A 101 -5.34 5.16 15.46
C GLU A 101 -5.36 5.60 13.98
N ARG A 102 -5.39 6.92 13.74
CA ARG A 102 -5.37 7.49 12.39
C ARG A 102 -4.02 7.25 11.75
N VAL A 103 -2.92 7.56 12.44
CA VAL A 103 -1.57 7.36 11.93
C VAL A 103 -1.35 5.89 11.57
N THR A 104 -1.66 4.96 12.47
CA THR A 104 -1.51 3.51 12.23
C THR A 104 -2.33 3.03 11.03
N LYS A 105 -3.55 3.56 10.86
CA LYS A 105 -4.37 3.26 9.67
C LYS A 105 -3.65 3.60 8.36
N PHE A 106 -3.13 4.83 8.28
CA PHE A 106 -2.44 5.30 7.08
C PHE A 106 -1.14 4.52 6.85
N VAL A 107 -0.39 4.20 7.91
CA VAL A 107 0.85 3.42 7.81
C VAL A 107 0.59 2.02 7.25
N VAL A 108 -0.36 1.28 7.82
CA VAL A 108 -0.70 -0.07 7.33
C VAL A 108 -1.19 -0.02 5.89
N GLN A 109 -2.05 0.95 5.57
CA GLN A 109 -2.57 1.12 4.21
C GLN A 109 -1.45 1.43 3.20
N GLU A 110 -0.52 2.30 3.56
CA GLU A 110 0.62 2.70 2.75
C GLU A 110 1.61 1.54 2.53
N ILE A 111 1.88 0.75 3.57
CA ILE A 111 2.71 -0.45 3.46
C ILE A 111 2.11 -1.42 2.45
N VAL A 112 0.83 -1.74 2.61
CA VAL A 112 0.14 -2.69 1.72
C VAL A 112 0.12 -2.16 0.30
N SER A 113 -0.33 -0.92 0.07
CA SER A 113 -0.41 -0.33 -1.27
C SER A 113 0.95 -0.22 -1.95
N SER A 114 1.99 0.21 -1.23
CA SER A 114 3.33 0.39 -1.77
C SER A 114 3.97 -0.93 -2.17
N THR A 115 3.97 -1.92 -1.27
CA THR A 115 4.58 -3.24 -1.51
C THR A 115 3.93 -3.97 -2.68
N LEU A 116 2.60 -3.90 -2.80
CA LEU A 116 1.87 -4.51 -3.90
C LEU A 116 2.16 -3.80 -5.23
N THR A 117 2.17 -2.47 -5.21
CA THR A 117 2.52 -1.67 -6.39
C THR A 117 3.95 -1.98 -6.85
N ASP A 118 4.89 -2.09 -5.91
CA ASP A 118 6.28 -2.44 -6.18
C ASP A 118 6.41 -3.86 -6.73
N TYR A 119 5.67 -4.83 -6.18
CA TYR A 119 5.66 -6.21 -6.66
C TYR A 119 5.10 -6.32 -8.08
N THR A 120 3.94 -5.71 -8.35
CA THR A 120 3.32 -5.70 -9.69
C THR A 120 4.23 -5.07 -10.74
N LYS A 121 4.93 -3.98 -10.39
CA LYS A 121 5.88 -3.33 -11.31
C LYS A 121 7.12 -4.17 -11.58
N LYS A 122 7.63 -4.89 -10.58
CA LYS A 122 8.82 -5.76 -10.73
C LYS A 122 8.53 -6.97 -11.61
N GLU A 123 7.38 -7.61 -11.39
CA GLU A 123 6.99 -8.82 -12.12
C GLU A 123 6.26 -8.52 -13.44
N GLY A 124 5.96 -7.25 -13.73
CA GLY A 124 5.27 -6.85 -14.96
C GLY A 124 3.85 -7.42 -15.09
N LEU A 125 3.21 -7.75 -13.97
CA LEU A 125 1.93 -8.43 -13.92
C LEU A 125 0.79 -7.47 -14.27
N ASN A 126 -0.11 -7.86 -15.16
CA ASN A 126 -1.34 -7.12 -15.44
C ASN A 126 -2.46 -7.63 -14.51
N VAL A 127 -2.65 -6.95 -13.39
CA VAL A 127 -3.63 -7.33 -12.35
C VAL A 127 -5.02 -6.88 -12.77
N LYS A 128 -6.01 -7.78 -12.65
CA LYS A 128 -7.43 -7.52 -12.95
C LYS A 128 -7.95 -6.44 -12.01
N ASP A 129 -8.22 -5.26 -12.56
CA ASP A 129 -8.88 -4.13 -11.91
C ASP A 129 -8.53 -3.88 -10.44
N LYS A 130 -7.31 -3.40 -10.13
CA LYS A 130 -7.04 -2.57 -8.92
C LYS A 130 -7.52 -3.11 -7.55
N LYS A 131 -7.91 -4.39 -7.46
CA LYS A 131 -8.61 -4.98 -6.33
C LYS A 131 -7.69 -6.02 -5.72
N VAL A 132 -6.53 -5.55 -5.26
CA VAL A 132 -5.67 -6.40 -4.45
C VAL A 132 -6.40 -6.66 -3.14
N THR A 133 -6.69 -7.93 -2.88
CA THR A 133 -7.37 -8.33 -1.65
C THR A 133 -6.34 -8.84 -0.66
N THR A 134 -6.26 -8.18 0.48
CA THR A 134 -5.48 -8.70 1.60
C THR A 134 -6.28 -9.82 2.26
N THR A 135 -5.64 -10.95 2.57
CA THR A 135 -6.31 -12.10 3.21
C THR A 135 -6.79 -11.74 4.62
N GLN A 136 -6.07 -10.83 5.28
CA GLN A 136 -6.36 -10.38 6.65
C GLN A 136 -7.24 -9.11 6.64
N LYS A 137 -8.06 -8.95 7.68
CA LYS A 137 -8.88 -7.72 7.83
C LYS A 137 -7.98 -6.53 8.17
N ALA A 138 -8.29 -5.37 7.60
CA ALA A 138 -7.56 -4.13 7.89
C ALA A 138 -7.51 -3.80 9.39
N GLU A 139 -8.54 -4.15 10.16
CA GLU A 139 -8.55 -3.95 11.62
C GLU A 139 -7.59 -4.87 12.37
N GLU A 140 -7.41 -6.10 11.90
CA GLU A 140 -6.47 -7.06 12.50
C GLU A 140 -5.03 -6.60 12.24
N LEU A 141 -4.73 -6.19 11.01
CA LEU A 141 -3.44 -5.62 10.64
C LEU A 141 -3.10 -4.37 11.46
N ARG A 142 -4.08 -3.53 11.76
CA ARG A 142 -3.88 -2.33 12.60
C ARG A 142 -3.60 -2.68 14.07
N LYS A 143 -4.14 -3.79 14.57
CA LYS A 143 -3.91 -4.26 15.95
C LYS A 143 -2.58 -5.00 16.11
N SER A 144 -2.10 -5.65 15.05
CA SER A 144 -0.80 -6.34 15.04
C SER A 144 0.36 -5.42 14.69
N PHE A 145 0.10 -4.27 14.05
CA PHE A 145 1.14 -3.31 13.69
C PHE A 145 1.65 -2.52 14.91
N TYR A 146 2.96 -2.57 15.13
CA TYR A 146 3.69 -1.71 16.07
C TYR A 146 4.93 -1.13 15.37
N PRO A 147 5.12 0.21 15.39
CA PRO A 147 6.30 0.81 14.78
C PRO A 147 7.57 0.35 15.48
N GLY A 148 8.60 -0.02 14.70
CA GLY A 148 9.86 -0.55 15.23
C GLY A 148 9.87 -2.07 15.44
N ASN A 149 8.73 -2.74 15.29
CA ASN A 149 8.64 -4.20 15.33
C ASN A 149 8.53 -4.79 13.92
N GLU A 150 8.85 -6.08 13.82
CA GLU A 150 8.57 -6.86 12.62
C GLU A 150 7.07 -6.89 12.34
N PHE A 151 6.72 -6.78 11.06
CA PHE A 151 5.33 -6.76 10.61
C PHE A 151 5.22 -7.51 9.30
N GLY A 152 4.20 -8.35 9.15
CA GLY A 152 3.97 -9.07 7.91
C GLY A 152 2.50 -9.32 7.65
N PHE A 153 2.16 -9.50 6.38
CA PHE A 153 0.81 -9.76 5.93
C PHE A 153 0.80 -10.64 4.68
N SER A 154 -0.33 -11.32 4.46
CA SER A 154 -0.58 -12.12 3.26
C SER A 154 -1.61 -11.43 2.38
N ALA A 155 -1.34 -11.39 1.08
CA ALA A 155 -2.20 -10.80 0.07
C ALA A 155 -2.38 -11.73 -1.11
N VAL A 156 -3.56 -11.67 -1.74
CA VAL A 156 -3.89 -12.43 -2.94
C VAL A 156 -4.10 -11.45 -4.09
N LEU A 157 -3.33 -11.63 -5.16
CA LEU A 157 -3.42 -10.87 -6.39
C LEU A 157 -4.14 -11.73 -7.43
N GLU A 158 -5.27 -11.25 -7.95
CA GLU A 158 -5.99 -11.90 -9.05
C GLU A 158 -5.49 -11.32 -10.38
N LEU A 159 -4.96 -12.17 -11.25
CA LEU A 159 -4.38 -11.78 -12.54
C LEU A 159 -5.46 -11.69 -13.63
N GLU A 160 -5.27 -10.78 -14.61
CA GLU A 160 -6.02 -10.90 -15.85
C GLU A 160 -5.47 -12.05 -16.66
N LYS A 161 -6.30 -13.08 -16.94
CA LYS A 161 -6.10 -13.90 -18.14
C LYS A 161 -6.01 -12.95 -19.34
N SER A 162 -4.80 -12.69 -19.83
CA SER A 162 -4.62 -12.31 -21.22
C SER A 162 -4.99 -13.54 -22.02
N GLU A 163 -6.10 -13.48 -22.74
CA GLU A 163 -6.45 -14.44 -23.76
C GLU A 163 -5.33 -14.43 -24.80
N VAL A 164 -4.39 -15.36 -24.65
CA VAL A 164 -3.55 -15.84 -25.73
C VAL A 164 -3.97 -17.28 -25.93
N GLU A 165 -4.82 -17.47 -26.92
CA GLU A 165 -5.28 -18.78 -27.39
C GLU A 165 -4.09 -19.67 -27.81
N GLU A 166 -4.18 -20.90 -27.32
CA GLU A 166 -3.88 -22.19 -27.96
C GLU A 166 -2.46 -22.51 -28.46
N SER A 167 -1.84 -23.51 -27.83
CA SER A 167 -1.70 -24.87 -28.40
C SER A 167 -1.11 -25.79 -27.32
N GLU A 168 -1.92 -26.72 -26.81
CA GLU A 168 -1.80 -28.16 -27.10
C GLU A 168 -0.55 -28.79 -26.46
N THR A 169 -0.60 -29.77 -25.55
CA THR A 169 -1.34 -31.02 -25.67
C THR A 169 -1.11 -31.88 -24.40
N GLU A 170 -2.20 -32.49 -23.89
CA GLU A 170 -2.30 -33.93 -23.55
C GLU A 170 -1.63 -34.44 -22.25
N THR A 171 -2.47 -34.66 -21.21
CA THR A 171 -2.97 -35.96 -20.69
C THR A 171 -2.02 -36.63 -19.66
N SER A 172 -2.45 -37.21 -18.53
CA SER A 172 -3.77 -37.55 -18.02
C SER A 172 -3.63 -38.07 -16.57
N SER A 173 -4.59 -37.71 -15.72
CA SER A 173 -5.23 -38.51 -14.66
C SER A 173 -4.38 -39.31 -13.65
N SER A 174 -4.32 -38.77 -12.42
CA SER A 174 -4.76 -39.41 -11.16
C SER A 174 -4.85 -40.95 -11.06
N SER A 175 -3.92 -41.51 -10.27
CA SER A 175 -4.12 -42.33 -9.06
C SER A 175 -5.01 -43.61 -9.06
N SER A 176 -4.31 -44.72 -8.81
CA SER A 176 -4.52 -45.73 -7.73
C SER A 176 -5.66 -46.77 -7.80
N SER A 177 -5.20 -48.04 -7.90
CA SER A 177 -5.49 -49.19 -7.02
C SER A 177 -6.47 -50.30 -7.45
N ASP A 178 -5.95 -51.53 -7.22
CA ASP A 178 -6.57 -52.76 -6.71
C ASP A 178 -7.04 -53.90 -7.65
N GLU A 179 -6.63 -55.10 -7.16
CA GLU A 179 -7.17 -56.47 -7.29
C GLU A 179 -6.90 -57.36 -8.52
N GLU A 180 -5.98 -58.32 -8.29
CA GLU A 180 -6.14 -59.79 -8.31
C GLU A 180 -7.03 -60.44 -9.40
N ASN A 181 -6.45 -61.34 -10.22
CA ASN A 181 -6.91 -62.73 -10.42
C ASN A 181 -6.06 -63.49 -11.47
N ASP A 182 -5.66 -64.70 -11.06
CA ASP A 182 -5.55 -65.98 -11.79
C ASP A 182 -4.65 -66.23 -13.03
N GLU A 183 -3.70 -67.15 -12.79
CA GLU A 183 -3.46 -68.44 -13.46
C GLU A 183 -3.12 -68.57 -14.99
N VAL A 184 -1.86 -68.97 -15.25
CA VAL A 184 -1.28 -69.97 -16.21
C VAL A 184 -1.49 -69.88 -17.75
N PRO A 185 -0.69 -70.61 -18.59
CA PRO A 185 0.77 -70.85 -18.65
C PRO A 185 1.30 -70.59 -20.11
N VAL A 186 2.36 -71.31 -20.55
CA VAL A 186 2.94 -71.49 -21.92
C VAL A 186 4.36 -70.87 -21.98
N SER A 187 5.47 -71.56 -22.27
CA SER A 187 5.75 -72.88 -22.86
C SER A 187 7.12 -73.39 -22.40
#